data_AF-A0A968JCH2-F1
#
_entry.id   AF-A0A968JCH2-F1
#
_cell.length_a   1.000
_cell.length_b   1.000
_cell.length_c   1.000
_cell.angle_alpha   90.00
_cell.angle_beta   90.00
_cell.angle_gamma   90.00
#
_symmetry.space_group_name_H-M   'P 1'
#
loop_
_entity.id
_entity.type
_entity.pdbx_description
1 polymer ?
#
loop_
_entity_poly.entity_id
_entity_poly.type
_entity_poly.pdbx_seq_one_letter_code
_entity_poly.pdbx_strand_id
1 'polypeptide(L)'
;MNLIACAGLPRSGSTWLYNVVRLLLSTDGASVSGAFIDKYDSSDPAEIHVIKTHEFKPWLAEQANLILASRRDLRDIVASLIRKRWISPAQAIDYIGPYVQHYEFWRSIAVYELVYESMIEDQLQEILTLSEILGVECNSQILERICEAVAAIGQSERQIGSGWDQETLIHPQHITDGRAGSYQETLDSDLISSINYNFGDWLKYYGYLS
;
A
#
# COMPACT_ATOMS: atom_id res chain seq x y z
N MET A 1 20.81 6.14 10.76
CA MET A 1 19.36 6.22 10.53
C MET A 1 19.02 5.19 9.47
N ASN A 2 18.13 4.26 9.77
CA ASN A 2 17.64 3.29 8.79
C ASN A 2 16.31 3.79 8.22
N LEU A 3 16.22 4.00 6.91
CA LEU A 3 15.07 4.59 6.25
C LEU A 3 14.46 3.60 5.26
N ILE A 4 13.18 3.31 5.42
CA ILE A 4 12.45 2.35 4.59
C ILE A 4 11.27 3.06 3.93
N ALA A 5 11.17 2.94 2.61
CA ALA A 5 10.07 3.49 1.83
C ALA A 5 9.06 2.41 1.48
N CYS A 6 7.82 2.58 1.92
CA CYS A 6 6.66 1.81 1.46
C CYS A 6 5.90 2.65 0.43
N ALA A 7 6.20 2.41 -0.83
CA ALA A 7 5.60 3.10 -1.95
C ALA A 7 4.56 2.23 -2.67
N GLY A 8 3.72 2.85 -3.50
CA GLY A 8 2.84 2.12 -4.39
C GLY A 8 1.62 2.89 -4.80
N LEU A 9 0.82 2.26 -5.64
CA LEU A 9 -0.43 2.85 -6.12
C LEU A 9 -1.35 3.22 -4.93
N PRO A 10 -2.16 4.28 -5.04
CA PRO A 10 -3.21 4.51 -4.07
C PRO A 10 -4.15 3.29 -4.08
N ARG A 11 -4.57 2.86 -2.88
CA ARG A 11 -5.55 1.77 -2.71
C ARG A 11 -5.04 0.37 -3.12
N SER A 12 -3.73 0.17 -3.25
CA SER A 12 -3.10 -1.11 -3.61
C SER A 12 -2.67 -2.00 -2.44
N GLY A 13 -3.09 -1.67 -1.21
CA GLY A 13 -2.56 -2.35 -0.01
C GLY A 13 -1.29 -1.72 0.57
N SER A 14 -0.81 -0.59 0.03
CA SER A 14 0.32 0.18 0.60
C SER A 14 0.18 0.52 2.09
N THR A 15 -1.04 0.73 2.61
CA THR A 15 -1.24 0.93 4.06
C THR A 15 -1.04 -0.37 4.86
N TRP A 16 -1.45 -1.51 4.31
CA TRP A 16 -1.20 -2.83 4.92
C TRP A 16 0.30 -3.10 4.93
N LEU A 17 0.97 -2.91 3.78
CA LEU A 17 2.43 -3.05 3.64
C LEU A 17 3.18 -2.20 4.68
N TYR A 18 2.84 -0.92 4.75
CA TYR A 18 3.40 0.02 5.73
C TYR A 18 3.25 -0.47 7.17
N ASN A 19 2.06 -0.93 7.57
CA ASN A 19 1.82 -1.37 8.94
C ASN A 19 2.54 -2.70 9.25
N VAL A 20 2.55 -3.66 8.33
CA VAL A 20 3.29 -4.92 8.51
C VAL A 20 4.77 -4.67 8.68
N VAL A 21 5.36 -3.83 7.82
CA VAL A 21 6.78 -3.46 7.90
C VAL A 21 7.09 -2.79 9.24
N ARG A 22 6.27 -1.81 9.65
CA ARG A 22 6.45 -1.11 10.92
C ARG A 22 6.35 -2.06 12.12
N LEU A 23 5.37 -2.96 12.12
CA LEU A 23 5.16 -3.93 13.19
C LEU A 23 6.29 -4.95 13.27
N LEU A 24 6.75 -5.48 12.12
CA LEU A 24 7.92 -6.38 12.05
C LEU A 24 9.16 -5.71 12.64
N LEU A 25 9.46 -4.47 12.25
CA LEU A 25 10.66 -3.78 12.72
C LEU A 25 10.61 -3.43 14.21
N SER A 26 9.42 -3.35 14.80
CA SER A 26 9.24 -3.13 16.24
C SER A 26 9.35 -4.41 17.09
N THR A 27 9.46 -5.60 16.50
CA THR A 27 9.50 -6.86 17.28
C THR A 27 10.77 -6.99 18.12
N ASP A 28 11.86 -6.41 17.65
CA ASP A 28 13.19 -6.55 18.26
C ASP A 28 13.49 -5.43 19.27
N GLY A 29 12.46 -4.67 19.64
CA GLY A 29 12.57 -3.55 20.60
C GLY A 29 13.17 -2.27 20.01
N ALA A 30 13.47 -2.25 18.71
CA ALA A 30 13.91 -1.05 18.00
C ALA A 30 12.82 0.02 18.03
N SER A 31 13.24 1.27 18.21
CA SER A 31 12.34 2.42 18.07
C SER A 31 12.03 2.68 16.60
N VAL A 32 10.74 2.64 16.23
CA VAL A 32 10.28 2.81 14.85
C VAL A 32 9.36 4.02 14.75
N SER A 33 9.76 5.00 13.94
CA SER A 33 8.91 6.13 13.55
C SER A 33 8.25 5.83 12.21
N GLY A 34 6.94 6.01 12.13
CA GLY A 34 6.15 5.76 10.93
C GLY A 34 5.37 7.00 10.51
N ALA A 35 5.43 7.37 9.24
CA ALA A 35 4.68 8.52 8.74
C ALA A 35 4.29 8.40 7.27
N PHE A 36 3.22 9.09 6.88
CA PHE A 36 3.04 9.46 5.48
C PHE A 36 4.03 10.58 5.11
N ILE A 37 4.55 10.57 3.89
CA ILE A 37 5.62 11.48 3.42
C ILE A 37 5.42 12.96 3.80
N ASP A 38 4.19 13.47 3.69
CA ASP A 38 3.88 14.89 3.97
C ASP A 38 3.94 15.25 5.46
N LYS A 39 4.02 14.25 6.33
CA LYS A 39 4.14 14.38 7.79
C LYS A 39 5.44 13.82 8.33
N TYR A 40 6.35 13.38 7.46
CA TYR A 40 7.63 12.86 7.88
C TYR A 40 8.47 13.97 8.53
N ASP A 41 9.00 13.68 9.71
CA ASP A 41 9.93 14.53 10.44
C ASP A 41 11.27 13.80 10.57
N SER A 42 12.29 14.29 9.86
CA SER A 42 13.64 13.73 9.92
C SER A 42 14.37 14.00 11.23
N SER A 43 13.80 14.83 12.12
CA SER A 43 14.35 15.11 13.44
C SER A 43 13.85 14.16 14.54
N ASP A 44 12.89 13.30 14.23
CA ASP A 44 12.44 12.23 15.12
C ASP A 44 13.64 11.31 15.49
N PRO A 45 13.89 11.04 16.78
CA PRO A 45 15.08 10.32 17.24
C PRO A 45 15.01 8.79 17.05
N ALA A 46 13.93 8.25 16.47
CA ALA A 46 13.80 6.81 16.22
C ALA A 46 14.97 6.22 15.43
N GLU A 47 15.30 4.96 15.71
CA GLU A 47 16.39 4.25 15.04
C GLU A 47 16.05 3.93 13.59
N ILE A 48 14.77 3.61 13.34
CA ILE A 48 14.23 3.19 12.06
C ILE A 48 13.04 4.08 11.69
N HIS A 49 13.02 4.56 10.46
CA HIS A 49 11.91 5.34 9.91
C HIS A 49 11.27 4.58 8.76
N VAL A 50 9.94 4.43 8.81
CA VAL A 50 9.13 3.83 7.75
C VAL A 50 8.26 4.92 7.16
N ILE A 51 8.49 5.26 5.89
CA ILE A 51 7.74 6.30 5.19
C ILE A 51 6.80 5.67 4.17
N LYS A 52 5.52 6.03 4.22
CA LYS A 52 4.55 5.70 3.18
C LYS A 52 4.41 6.84 2.16
N THR A 53 4.39 6.52 0.87
CA THR A 53 4.11 7.50 -0.20
C THR A 53 3.40 6.87 -1.40
N HIS A 54 2.73 7.71 -2.19
CA HIS A 54 2.18 7.34 -3.49
C HIS A 54 2.89 8.05 -4.66
N GLU A 55 3.50 9.21 -4.39
CA GLU A 55 4.26 9.98 -5.36
C GLU A 55 5.73 9.58 -5.32
N PHE A 56 6.38 9.62 -6.47
CA PHE A 56 7.83 9.45 -6.54
C PHE A 56 8.55 10.66 -5.97
N LYS A 57 9.47 10.42 -5.03
CA LYS A 57 10.29 11.47 -4.40
C LYS A 57 11.77 11.09 -4.59
N PRO A 58 12.51 11.77 -5.47
CA PRO A 58 13.89 11.43 -5.76
C PRO A 58 14.78 11.35 -4.52
N TRP A 59 14.65 12.32 -3.61
CA TRP A 59 15.44 12.33 -2.37
C TRP A 59 15.18 11.10 -1.48
N LEU A 60 13.95 10.59 -1.45
CA LEU A 60 13.61 9.40 -0.67
C LEU A 60 14.16 8.16 -1.35
N ALA A 61 14.06 8.09 -2.68
CA ALA A 61 14.66 6.99 -3.46
C ALA A 61 16.18 6.92 -3.29
N GLU A 62 16.86 8.06 -3.18
CA GLU A 62 18.31 8.14 -2.98
C GLU A 62 18.75 7.78 -1.55
N GLN A 63 17.91 8.06 -0.54
CA GLN A 63 18.28 7.92 0.87
C GLN A 63 17.74 6.64 1.52
N ALA A 64 16.67 6.05 0.99
CA ALA A 64 16.07 4.85 1.56
C ALA A 64 17.05 3.67 1.46
N ASN A 65 17.24 2.97 2.58
CA ASN A 65 17.99 1.72 2.65
C ASN A 65 17.22 0.57 1.99
N LEU A 66 15.89 0.64 2.01
CA LEU A 66 15.00 -0.36 1.46
C LEU A 66 13.77 0.31 0.86
N ILE A 67 13.38 -0.13 -0.33
CA ILE A 67 12.19 0.36 -1.03
C ILE A 67 11.29 -0.84 -1.33
N LEU A 68 10.05 -0.76 -0.87
CA LEU A 68 9.01 -1.75 -1.06
C LEU A 68 7.88 -1.09 -1.86
N ALA A 69 7.43 -1.75 -2.92
CA ALA A 69 6.33 -1.28 -3.75
C ALA A 69 5.04 -2.07 -3.48
N SER A 70 3.90 -1.53 -3.88
CA SER A 70 2.63 -2.25 -3.88
C SER A 70 1.77 -1.90 -5.09
N ARG A 71 1.21 -2.93 -5.73
CA ARG A 71 0.32 -2.80 -6.89
C ARG A 71 -1.00 -3.53 -6.70
N ARG A 72 -1.98 -3.14 -7.52
CA ARG A 72 -3.30 -3.73 -7.61
C ARG A 72 -3.85 -3.47 -9.01
N ASP A 73 -4.81 -4.27 -9.46
CA ASP A 73 -5.57 -3.97 -10.68
C ASP A 73 -6.11 -2.51 -10.65
N LEU A 74 -5.77 -1.73 -11.67
CA LEU A 74 -6.18 -0.32 -11.78
C LEU A 74 -7.69 -0.15 -11.80
N ARG A 75 -8.44 -1.14 -12.32
CA ARG A 75 -9.89 -1.11 -12.34
C ARG A 75 -10.45 -1.22 -10.92
N ASP A 76 -9.88 -2.09 -10.09
CA ASP A 76 -10.26 -2.19 -8.68
C ASP A 76 -9.84 -0.97 -7.86
N ILE A 77 -8.70 -0.34 -8.19
CA ILE A 77 -8.31 0.94 -7.59
C ILE A 77 -9.36 2.01 -7.90
N VAL A 78 -9.74 2.19 -9.17
CA VAL A 78 -10.76 3.17 -9.58
C VAL A 78 -12.10 2.87 -8.91
N ALA A 79 -12.53 1.61 -8.88
CA ALA A 79 -13.74 1.19 -8.20
C ALA A 79 -13.70 1.53 -6.70
N SER A 80 -12.57 1.29 -6.02
CA SER A 80 -12.40 1.69 -4.63
C SER A 80 -12.51 3.21 -4.45
N LEU A 81 -11.89 4.01 -5.32
CA LEU A 81 -11.90 5.47 -5.22
C LEU A 81 -13.29 6.07 -5.47
N ILE A 82 -14.06 5.50 -6.41
CA ILE A 82 -15.44 5.91 -6.68
C ILE A 82 -16.37 5.54 -5.53
N ARG A 83 -16.26 4.32 -4.95
CA ARG A 83 -17.03 3.94 -3.76
C ARG A 83 -16.74 4.85 -2.57
N LYS A 84 -15.51 5.31 -2.43
CA LYS A 84 -15.11 6.34 -1.44
C LYS A 84 -15.68 7.72 -1.72
N ARG A 85 -16.22 7.97 -2.92
CA ARG A 85 -16.59 9.31 -3.43
C ARG A 85 -15.40 10.28 -3.45
N TRP A 86 -14.19 9.76 -3.60
CA TRP A 86 -12.98 10.60 -3.73
C TRP A 86 -12.81 11.14 -5.13
N ILE A 87 -13.30 10.39 -6.11
CA ILE A 87 -13.32 10.79 -7.53
C ILE A 87 -14.69 10.44 -8.13
N SER A 88 -15.02 11.12 -9.22
CA SER A 88 -16.10 10.73 -10.13
C SER A 88 -15.57 9.83 -11.26
N PRO A 89 -16.45 9.06 -11.93
CA PRO A 89 -16.09 8.31 -13.15
C PRO A 89 -15.31 9.14 -14.18
N ALA A 90 -15.72 10.38 -14.41
CA ALA A 90 -15.10 11.29 -15.38
C ALA A 90 -13.65 11.66 -15.04
N GLN A 91 -13.24 11.55 -13.77
CA GLN A 91 -11.91 11.88 -13.31
C GLN A 91 -10.97 10.67 -13.26
N ALA A 92 -11.49 9.45 -13.51
CA ALA A 92 -10.78 8.21 -13.23
C ALA A 92 -9.41 8.14 -13.89
N ILE A 93 -9.34 8.36 -15.21
CA ILE A 93 -8.10 8.24 -16.01
C ILE A 93 -7.07 9.28 -15.58
N ASP A 94 -7.48 10.56 -15.52
CA ASP A 94 -6.61 11.66 -15.14
C ASP A 94 -6.09 11.52 -13.71
N TYR A 95 -6.90 10.96 -12.81
CA TYR A 95 -6.50 10.72 -11.43
C TYR A 95 -5.45 9.62 -11.31
N ILE A 96 -5.66 8.45 -11.94
CA ILE A 96 -4.74 7.31 -11.76
C ILE A 96 -3.46 7.42 -12.60
N GLY A 97 -3.50 8.12 -13.74
CA GLY A 97 -2.39 8.20 -14.69
C GLY A 97 -1.04 8.62 -14.05
N PRO A 98 -0.99 9.74 -13.31
CA PRO A 98 0.24 10.16 -12.62
C PRO A 98 0.76 9.12 -11.62
N TYR A 99 -0.14 8.44 -10.89
CA TYR A 99 0.27 7.41 -9.93
C TYR A 99 0.84 6.16 -10.59
N VAL A 100 0.36 5.79 -11.78
CA VAL A 100 0.96 4.71 -12.57
C VAL A 100 2.41 5.07 -12.92
N GLN A 101 2.67 6.29 -13.38
CA GLN A 101 4.03 6.75 -13.68
C GLN A 101 4.94 6.76 -12.44
N HIS A 102 4.45 7.28 -11.31
CA HIS A 102 5.20 7.26 -10.05
C HIS A 102 5.49 5.84 -9.56
N TYR A 103 4.51 4.95 -9.69
CA TYR A 103 4.67 3.55 -9.36
C TYR A 103 5.74 2.88 -10.22
N GLU A 104 5.80 3.14 -11.53
CA GLU A 104 6.87 2.57 -12.38
C GLU A 104 8.27 2.98 -11.92
N PHE A 105 8.45 4.24 -11.51
CA PHE A 105 9.71 4.67 -10.91
C PHE A 105 10.03 3.90 -9.64
N TRP A 106 9.08 3.82 -8.70
CA TRP A 106 9.27 3.06 -7.45
C TRP A 106 9.56 1.59 -7.70
N ARG A 107 8.78 0.95 -8.57
CA ARG A 107 8.91 -0.47 -8.93
C ARG A 107 10.28 -0.77 -9.53
N SER A 108 10.84 0.14 -10.34
CA SER A 108 12.15 -0.07 -10.97
C SER A 108 13.32 -0.17 -9.96
N ILE A 109 13.13 0.32 -8.74
CA ILE A 109 14.15 0.35 -7.67
C ILE A 109 13.71 -0.39 -6.40
N ALA A 110 12.48 -0.90 -6.35
CA ALA A 110 11.98 -1.64 -5.21
C ALA A 110 12.62 -3.03 -5.15
N VAL A 111 12.99 -3.46 -3.94
CA VAL A 111 13.53 -4.82 -3.72
C VAL A 111 12.42 -5.87 -3.68
N TYR A 112 11.20 -5.44 -3.43
CA TYR A 112 10.03 -6.29 -3.34
C TYR A 112 8.77 -5.51 -3.73
N GLU A 113 7.83 -6.22 -4.32
CA GLU A 113 6.53 -5.71 -4.73
C GLU A 113 5.43 -6.56 -4.12
N LEU A 114 4.61 -5.94 -3.28
CA LEU A 114 3.38 -6.53 -2.80
C LEU A 114 2.32 -6.49 -3.90
N VAL A 115 1.79 -7.65 -4.28
CA VAL A 115 0.65 -7.75 -5.17
C VAL A 115 -0.60 -7.88 -4.33
N TYR A 116 -1.52 -6.91 -4.43
CA TYR A 116 -2.71 -6.88 -3.59
C TYR A 116 -3.52 -8.18 -3.66
N GLU A 117 -3.65 -8.76 -4.86
CA GLU A 117 -4.40 -9.99 -5.06
C GLU A 117 -3.76 -11.17 -4.31
N SER A 118 -2.43 -11.31 -4.39
CA SER A 118 -1.67 -12.34 -3.64
C SER A 118 -1.75 -12.12 -2.13
N MET A 119 -1.64 -10.87 -1.68
CA MET A 119 -1.80 -10.51 -0.27
C MET A 119 -3.18 -10.90 0.27
N ILE A 120 -4.25 -10.76 -0.52
CA ILE A 120 -5.59 -11.16 -0.07
C ILE A 120 -5.72 -12.69 0.00
N GLU A 121 -5.05 -13.43 -0.89
CA GLU A 121 -5.06 -14.89 -0.88
C GLU A 121 -4.25 -15.48 0.30
N ASP A 122 -3.06 -14.95 0.57
CA ASP A 122 -2.17 -15.48 1.60
C ASP A 122 -1.35 -14.39 2.32
N GLN A 123 -2.00 -13.72 3.30
CA GLN A 123 -1.33 -12.71 4.13
C GLN A 123 -0.16 -13.29 4.94
N LEU A 124 -0.24 -14.56 5.35
CA LEU A 124 0.79 -15.18 6.18
C LEU A 124 2.09 -15.29 5.39
N GLN A 125 2.01 -15.78 4.15
CA GLN A 125 3.16 -15.88 3.28
C GLN A 125 3.77 -14.51 2.97
N GLU A 126 2.95 -13.45 2.79
CA GLU A 126 3.48 -12.11 2.58
C GLU A 126 4.19 -11.53 3.82
N ILE A 127 3.66 -11.77 5.03
CA ILE A 127 4.33 -11.36 6.27
C ILE A 127 5.67 -12.09 6.44
N LEU A 128 5.72 -13.40 6.17
CA LEU A 128 6.96 -14.18 6.23
C LEU A 128 7.99 -13.67 5.21
N THR A 129 7.56 -13.42 3.98
CA THR A 129 8.43 -12.88 2.92
C THR A 129 8.99 -11.51 3.31
N LEU A 130 8.16 -10.62 3.85
CA LEU A 130 8.59 -9.33 4.35
C LEU A 130 9.56 -9.45 5.52
N SER A 131 9.36 -10.41 6.43
CA SER A 131 10.28 -10.64 7.55
C SER A 131 11.67 -11.06 7.08
N GLU A 132 11.74 -11.92 6.06
CA GLU A 132 13.01 -12.34 5.45
C GLU A 132 13.73 -11.16 4.79
N ILE A 133 13.01 -10.34 4.01
CA ILE A 133 13.56 -9.14 3.35
C ILE A 133 14.09 -8.13 4.38
N LEU A 134 13.37 -7.96 5.49
CA LEU A 134 13.74 -7.04 6.56
C LEU A 134 14.84 -7.60 7.47
N GLY A 135 15.18 -8.89 7.35
CA GLY A 135 16.13 -9.57 8.22
C GLY A 135 15.64 -9.71 9.66
N VAL A 136 14.33 -9.77 9.87
CA VAL A 136 13.68 -9.90 11.18
C VAL A 136 13.33 -11.37 11.43
N GLU A 137 13.70 -11.90 12.59
CA GLU A 137 13.32 -13.26 12.97
C GLU A 137 11.81 -13.34 13.26
N CYS A 138 11.07 -14.03 12.40
CA CYS A 138 9.62 -14.18 12.52
C CYS A 138 9.23 -15.61 12.88
N ASN A 139 9.18 -15.90 14.17
CA ASN A 139 8.64 -17.18 14.67
C ASN A 139 7.10 -17.15 14.70
N SER A 140 6.48 -18.29 15.02
CA SER A 140 5.02 -18.42 15.02
C SER A 140 4.32 -17.46 15.98
N GLN A 141 4.92 -17.12 17.13
CA GLN A 141 4.31 -16.18 18.07
C GLN A 141 4.35 -14.75 17.53
N ILE A 142 5.46 -14.35 16.90
CA ILE A 142 5.59 -13.03 16.27
C ILE A 142 4.60 -12.92 15.10
N LEU A 143 4.53 -13.95 14.25
CA LEU A 143 3.62 -14.00 13.12
C LEU A 143 2.16 -13.85 13.56
N GLU A 144 1.74 -14.59 14.59
CA GLU A 144 0.39 -14.51 15.15
C GLU A 144 0.08 -13.10 15.67
N ARG A 145 0.99 -12.50 16.45
CA ARG A 145 0.84 -11.14 16.97
C ARG A 145 0.72 -10.09 15.87
N ILE A 146 1.50 -10.21 14.79
CA ILE A 146 1.43 -9.28 13.66
C ILE A 146 0.09 -9.44 12.94
N CYS A 147 -0.36 -10.68 12.71
CA CYS A 147 -1.66 -10.94 12.10
C CYS A 147 -2.80 -10.34 12.91
N GLU A 148 -2.79 -10.54 14.23
CA GLU A 148 -3.77 -9.96 15.14
C GLU A 148 -3.73 -8.42 15.12
N ALA A 149 -2.54 -7.82 15.17
CA ALA A 149 -2.38 -6.37 15.15
C ALA A 149 -2.89 -5.76 13.83
N VAL A 150 -2.55 -6.35 12.69
CA VAL A 150 -3.00 -5.90 11.37
C VAL A 150 -4.52 -6.06 11.22
N ALA A 151 -5.08 -7.18 11.70
CA ALA A 151 -6.53 -7.39 11.72
C ALA A 151 -7.23 -6.37 12.62
N ALA A 152 -6.68 -6.07 13.80
CA ALA A 152 -7.21 -5.09 14.74
C ALA A 152 -7.19 -3.67 14.16
N ILE A 153 -6.13 -3.31 13.43
CA ILE A 153 -6.02 -2.04 12.70
C ILE A 153 -7.17 -1.90 11.68
N GLY A 154 -7.52 -2.97 10.96
CA GLY A 154 -8.67 -2.97 10.07
C GLY A 154 -10.03 -2.83 10.78
N GLN A 155 -10.14 -3.30 12.03
CA GLN A 155 -11.37 -3.20 12.82
C GLN A 155 -11.54 -1.86 13.54
N SER A 156 -10.44 -1.25 13.99
CA SER A 156 -10.42 0.04 14.71
C SER A 156 -10.87 1.20 13.85
N GLU A 157 -10.82 1.04 12.52
CA GLU A 157 -11.41 1.94 11.52
C GLU A 157 -12.84 2.41 11.86
N ARG A 158 -13.63 1.54 12.50
CA ARG A 158 -15.03 1.82 12.87
C ARG A 158 -15.17 2.77 14.06
N GLN A 159 -14.08 3.03 14.78
CA GLN A 159 -14.04 3.84 16.01
C GLN A 159 -13.31 5.17 15.82
N ILE A 160 -12.51 5.32 14.77
CA ILE A 160 -11.85 6.58 14.44
C ILE A 160 -12.94 7.58 14.01
N GLY A 161 -12.94 8.79 14.58
CA GLY A 161 -13.82 9.89 14.17
C GLY A 161 -13.50 10.39 12.75
N SER A 162 -13.89 11.60 12.36
CA SER A 162 -13.66 12.12 10.98
C SER A 162 -12.19 12.38 10.59
N GLY A 163 -11.22 11.90 11.37
CA GLY A 163 -9.78 12.05 11.15
C GLY A 163 -9.11 10.77 10.64
N TRP A 164 -7.81 10.82 10.45
CA TRP A 164 -6.96 9.67 10.18
C TRP A 164 -6.03 9.44 11.38
N ASP A 165 -5.74 8.18 11.69
CA ASP A 165 -4.79 7.80 12.72
C ASP A 165 -3.37 8.03 12.19
N GLN A 166 -2.59 8.86 12.90
CA GLN A 166 -1.28 9.31 12.42
C GLN A 166 -0.24 8.19 12.38
N GLU A 167 -0.41 7.15 13.18
CA GLU A 167 0.55 6.05 13.31
C GLU A 167 0.26 4.96 12.27
N THR A 168 -1.01 4.54 12.15
CA THR A 168 -1.45 3.44 11.29
C THR A 168 -1.85 3.90 9.89
N LEU A 169 -2.05 5.20 9.69
CA LEU A 169 -2.49 5.83 8.44
C LEU A 169 -3.89 5.37 7.97
N ILE A 170 -4.67 4.78 8.87
CA ILE A 170 -6.05 4.37 8.63
C ILE A 170 -7.00 5.53 8.95
N HIS A 171 -8.07 5.65 8.17
CA HIS A 171 -9.17 6.59 8.38
C HIS A 171 -10.52 5.86 8.24
N PRO A 172 -11.65 6.42 8.67
CA PRO A 172 -12.95 5.77 8.49
C PRO A 172 -13.18 5.38 7.05
N GLN A 173 -13.69 4.17 6.85
CA GLN A 173 -13.93 3.59 5.54
C GLN A 173 -12.63 3.35 4.72
N HIS A 174 -11.45 3.24 5.34
CA HIS A 174 -10.21 2.91 4.63
C HIS A 174 -10.28 1.54 3.95
N ILE A 175 -10.95 0.56 4.55
CA ILE A 175 -11.20 -0.77 4.01
C ILE A 175 -12.66 -0.80 3.52
N THR A 176 -12.88 -1.20 2.26
CA THR A 176 -14.24 -1.31 1.68
C THR A 176 -14.48 -2.72 1.18
N ASP A 177 -14.53 -2.88 -0.14
CA ASP A 177 -14.54 -4.19 -0.77
C ASP A 177 -13.07 -4.57 -1.02
N GLY A 178 -12.59 -5.51 -0.21
CA GLY A 178 -11.22 -6.01 -0.25
C GLY A 178 -11.01 -7.12 -1.30
N ARG A 179 -12.05 -7.48 -2.06
CA ARG A 179 -11.98 -8.52 -3.07
C ARG A 179 -11.25 -8.04 -4.33
N ALA A 180 -10.56 -8.96 -4.99
CA ALA A 180 -10.11 -8.80 -6.36
C ALA A 180 -11.30 -8.93 -7.33
N GLY A 181 -11.33 -8.14 -8.40
CA GLY A 181 -12.39 -8.15 -9.41
C GLY A 181 -13.66 -7.39 -9.03
N SER A 182 -13.70 -6.71 -7.87
CA SER A 182 -14.85 -5.93 -7.40
C SER A 182 -15.28 -4.81 -8.36
N TYR A 183 -14.39 -4.38 -9.26
CA TYR A 183 -14.66 -3.37 -10.26
C TYR A 183 -15.83 -3.72 -11.17
N GLN A 184 -16.09 -5.01 -11.41
CA GLN A 184 -17.19 -5.47 -12.28
C GLN A 184 -18.57 -5.11 -11.73
N GLU A 185 -18.69 -4.98 -10.41
CA GLU A 185 -19.95 -4.62 -9.73
C GLU A 185 -20.11 -3.09 -9.59
N THR A 186 -19.03 -2.32 -9.79
CA THR A 186 -18.98 -0.88 -9.49
C THR A 186 -18.86 0.00 -10.73
N LEU A 187 -18.09 -0.44 -11.72
CA LEU A 187 -17.80 0.34 -12.93
C LEU A 187 -18.72 -0.08 -14.06
N ASP A 188 -19.23 0.88 -14.82
CA ASP A 188 -19.92 0.58 -16.07
C ASP A 188 -18.94 0.11 -17.16
N SER A 189 -19.48 -0.48 -18.22
CA SER A 189 -18.69 -1.04 -19.33
C SER A 189 -17.87 0.00 -20.07
N ASP A 190 -18.35 1.25 -20.15
CA ASP A 190 -17.70 2.32 -20.89
C ASP A 190 -16.45 2.81 -20.15
N LEU A 191 -16.53 2.93 -18.83
CA LEU A 191 -15.40 3.25 -17.98
C LEU A 191 -14.39 2.11 -17.93
N ILE A 192 -14.83 0.85 -17.83
CA ILE A 192 -13.91 -0.31 -17.93
C ILE A 192 -13.16 -0.28 -19.26
N SER A 193 -13.88 -0.06 -20.37
CA SER A 193 -13.29 0.03 -21.71
C SER A 193 -12.30 1.20 -21.80
N SER A 194 -12.63 2.34 -21.19
CA SER A 194 -11.74 3.51 -21.15
C SER A 194 -10.46 3.24 -20.36
N ILE A 195 -10.54 2.57 -19.21
CA ILE A 195 -9.37 2.18 -18.42
C ILE A 195 -8.51 1.19 -19.22
N ASN A 196 -9.12 0.16 -19.81
CA ASN A 196 -8.43 -0.83 -20.64
C ASN A 196 -7.77 -0.20 -21.87
N TYR A 197 -8.38 0.83 -22.46
CA TYR A 197 -7.80 1.55 -23.60
C TYR A 197 -6.57 2.36 -23.19
N ASN A 198 -6.66 3.13 -22.10
CA ASN A 198 -5.59 4.03 -21.67
C ASN A 198 -4.42 3.32 -20.98
N PHE A 199 -4.69 2.21 -20.28
CA PHE A 199 -3.70 1.47 -19.49
C PHE A 199 -3.56 0.01 -19.94
N GLY A 200 -3.99 -0.32 -21.16
CA GLY A 200 -4.04 -1.70 -21.65
C GLY A 200 -2.69 -2.40 -21.64
N ASP A 201 -1.63 -1.72 -22.06
CA ASP A 201 -0.28 -2.30 -22.05
C ASP A 201 0.20 -2.60 -20.63
N TRP A 202 -0.08 -1.69 -19.69
CA TRP A 202 0.22 -1.89 -18.27
C TRP A 202 -0.55 -3.08 -17.70
N LEU A 203 -1.87 -3.12 -17.94
CA LEU A 203 -2.74 -4.21 -17.46
C LEU A 203 -2.33 -5.56 -18.06
N LYS A 204 -1.93 -5.60 -19.33
CA LYS A 204 -1.43 -6.82 -19.97
C LYS A 204 -0.08 -7.25 -19.41
N TYR A 205 0.85 -6.30 -19.22
CA TYR A 205 2.17 -6.59 -18.65
C TYR A 205 2.06 -7.25 -17.27
N TYR A 206 1.12 -6.80 -16.43
CA TYR A 206 0.87 -7.36 -15.11
C TYR A 206 -0.14 -8.51 -15.06
N GLY A 207 -0.63 -8.98 -16.22
CA GLY A 207 -1.53 -10.13 -16.32
C GLY A 207 -2.99 -9.87 -15.90
N TYR A 208 -3.38 -8.60 -15.74
CA TYR A 208 -4.76 -8.22 -15.43
C TYR A 208 -5.67 -8.21 -16.67
N LEU A 209 -5.09 -8.10 -17.86
CA LEU A 209 -5.81 -8.10 -19.13
C LEU A 209 -5.17 -9.12 -20.08
N SER A 210 -6.01 -9.92 -20.74
CA SER A 210 -5.60 -10.89 -21.77
C SER A 210 -5.60 -10.31 -23.18
#